data_AF-A0A3B0QZE0-F1
#
_entry.id   AF-A0A3B0QZE0-F1
#
_cell.length_a   1.000
_cell.length_b   1.000
_cell.length_c   1.000
_cell.angle_alpha   90.00
_cell.angle_beta   90.00
_cell.angle_gamma   90.00
#
_symmetry.space_group_name_H-M   'P 1'
#
loop_
_entity.id
_entity.type
_entity.pdbx_description
1 polymer ?
#
loop_
_entity_poly.entity_id
_entity_poly.type
_entity_poly.pdbx_seq_one_letter_code
_entity_poly.pdbx_strand_id
1 'polypeptide(L)'
;MKKITLLVCLIYSSVIFSQVELMRDGSVTTCTGTFYDSGGAGAGYSNDESFTFTICPDPLVGGQAQLDFITFNIQQNADFMTIYNGPDTTYDVLATLTGSINPGAVTASFASIIGGQPNPG
;
A
#
# COMPACT_ATOMS: atom_id res chain seq x y z
N MET A 1 -13.87 -11.07 51.23
CA MET A 1 -14.50 -10.08 50.34
C MET A 1 -14.00 -10.34 48.92
N LYS A 2 -14.85 -10.88 48.04
CA LYS A 2 -14.49 -11.21 46.65
C LYS A 2 -14.39 -9.90 45.86
N LYS A 3 -13.19 -9.54 45.40
CA LYS A 3 -13.00 -8.44 44.45
C LYS A 3 -13.47 -8.96 43.09
N ILE A 4 -14.69 -8.60 42.71
CA ILE A 4 -15.19 -8.82 41.36
C ILE A 4 -14.55 -7.74 40.50
N THR A 5 -13.43 -8.08 39.87
CA THR A 5 -12.86 -7.25 38.81
C THR A 5 -13.85 -7.29 37.66
N LEU A 6 -14.54 -6.17 37.43
CA LEU A 6 -15.37 -5.97 36.27
C LEU A 6 -14.44 -6.00 35.05
N LEU A 7 -14.35 -7.14 34.38
CA LEU A 7 -13.77 -7.23 33.04
C LEU A 7 -14.75 -6.50 32.12
N VAL A 8 -14.61 -5.17 32.06
CA VAL A 8 -15.11 -4.42 30.93
C VAL A 8 -14.36 -5.03 29.75
N CYS A 9 -15.05 -5.84 28.96
CA CYS A 9 -14.62 -6.11 27.60
C CYS A 9 -14.46 -4.72 26.96
N LEU A 10 -13.24 -4.19 26.98
CA LEU A 10 -12.75 -3.35 25.91
C LEU A 10 -12.68 -4.26 24.70
N ILE A 11 -13.86 -4.60 24.18
CA ILE A 11 -14.07 -4.71 22.74
C ILE A 11 -13.71 -3.31 22.23
N TYR A 12 -12.41 -3.09 22.05
CA TYR A 12 -11.92 -2.20 21.01
C TYR A 12 -12.52 -2.82 19.77
N SER A 13 -13.75 -2.41 19.44
CA SER A 13 -14.29 -2.69 18.13
C SER A 13 -13.31 -1.98 17.23
N SER A 14 -12.35 -2.73 16.67
CA SER A 14 -11.73 -2.35 15.42
C SER A 14 -12.89 -2.27 14.45
N VAL A 15 -13.48 -1.08 14.40
CA VAL A 15 -14.48 -0.73 13.42
C VAL A 15 -13.82 -1.05 12.08
N ILE A 16 -14.38 -2.05 11.40
CA ILE A 16 -13.89 -2.59 10.13
C ILE A 16 -14.24 -1.55 9.07
N PHE A 17 -13.55 -0.42 9.07
CA PHE A 17 -13.60 0.54 7.98
C PHE A 17 -12.49 0.19 7.00
N SER A 18 -12.82 0.13 5.72
CA SER A 18 -11.81 0.12 4.66
C SER A 18 -10.90 1.32 4.85
N GLN A 19 -9.61 1.09 5.08
CA GLN A 19 -8.66 2.18 5.25
C GLN A 19 -8.38 2.85 3.91
N VAL A 20 -8.23 4.17 3.91
CA VAL A 20 -7.72 4.90 2.74
C VAL A 20 -6.27 5.24 3.01
N GLU A 21 -5.38 4.75 2.16
CA GLU A 21 -3.94 5.00 2.24
C GLU A 21 -3.47 5.78 1.02
N LEU A 22 -2.60 6.76 1.27
CA LEU A 22 -1.93 7.54 0.23
C LEU A 22 -0.47 7.10 0.15
N MET A 23 0.08 7.08 -1.06
CA MET A 23 1.49 6.85 -1.31
C MET A 23 2.34 7.90 -0.59
N ARG A 24 3.27 7.41 0.25
CA ARG A 24 4.25 8.17 1.06
C ARG A 24 5.30 7.20 1.56
N ASP A 25 6.36 7.68 2.21
CA ASP A 25 7.26 6.77 2.92
C ASP A 25 6.59 6.13 4.14
N GLY A 26 6.79 4.82 4.29
CA GLY A 26 6.39 4.10 5.50
C GLY A 26 5.71 2.78 5.20
N SER A 27 4.82 2.37 6.10
CA SER A 27 4.10 1.11 5.97
C SER A 27 2.72 1.17 6.62
N VAL A 28 1.87 0.23 6.22
CA VAL A 28 0.56 -0.01 6.81
C VAL A 28 0.35 -1.49 7.00
N THR A 29 -0.24 -1.88 8.14
CA THR A 29 -0.77 -3.23 8.33
C THR A 29 -2.28 -3.17 8.19
N THR A 30 -2.84 -3.86 7.19
CA THR A 30 -4.27 -3.85 6.91
C THR A 30 -4.76 -5.15 6.29
N CYS A 31 -6.06 -5.43 6.44
CA CYS A 31 -6.75 -6.54 5.78
C CYS A 31 -7.31 -6.12 4.41
N THR A 32 -7.82 -4.89 4.33
CA THR A 32 -8.48 -4.33 3.15
C THR A 32 -8.39 -2.81 3.19
N GLY A 33 -8.35 -2.19 2.01
CA GLY A 33 -8.27 -0.74 1.90
C GLY A 33 -8.33 -0.26 0.47
N THR A 34 -8.35 1.06 0.32
CA THR A 34 -8.13 1.74 -0.94
C THR A 34 -6.78 2.43 -0.88
N PHE A 35 -5.96 2.23 -1.90
CA PHE A 35 -4.64 2.85 -2.02
C PHE A 35 -4.65 3.83 -3.19
N TYR A 36 -4.25 5.07 -2.93
CA TYR A 36 -4.08 6.10 -3.94
C TYR A 36 -2.61 6.51 -4.02
N ASP A 37 -2.27 7.22 -5.09
CA ASP A 37 -1.05 8.01 -5.10
C ASP A 37 -1.06 9.11 -4.02
N SER A 38 -0.02 9.93 -3.97
CA SER A 38 0.13 11.01 -2.99
C SER A 38 -0.93 12.12 -3.13
N GLY A 39 -1.52 12.30 -4.31
CA GLY A 39 -2.58 13.26 -4.60
C GLY A 39 -3.97 12.80 -4.14
N GLY A 40 -4.12 11.52 -3.85
CA GLY A 40 -5.36 10.93 -3.35
C GLY A 40 -6.45 10.82 -4.39
N ALA A 41 -7.71 10.75 -3.96
CA ALA A 41 -8.84 10.52 -4.86
C ALA A 41 -9.15 11.70 -5.81
N GLY A 42 -8.64 12.90 -5.53
CA GLY A 42 -9.04 14.14 -6.20
C GLY A 42 -7.95 14.82 -7.03
N ALA A 43 -6.70 14.36 -6.93
CA ALA A 43 -5.55 14.94 -7.62
C ALA A 43 -4.56 13.83 -8.00
N GLY A 44 -3.64 14.13 -8.91
CA GLY A 44 -2.51 13.22 -9.20
C GLY A 44 -1.33 13.49 -8.28
N TYR A 45 -0.36 12.59 -8.31
CA TYR A 45 0.95 12.75 -7.66
C TYR A 45 1.68 14.03 -8.09
N SER A 46 2.54 14.57 -7.22
CA SER A 46 3.36 15.76 -7.51
C SER A 46 4.65 15.38 -8.25
N ASN A 47 5.29 16.38 -8.86
CA ASN A 47 6.62 16.22 -9.44
C ASN A 47 7.67 15.92 -8.34
N ASP A 48 8.76 15.26 -8.74
CA ASP A 48 9.94 15.01 -7.88
C ASP A 48 9.66 14.18 -6.62
N GLU A 49 8.60 13.37 -6.63
CA GLU A 49 8.29 12.44 -5.56
C GLU A 49 9.10 11.15 -5.70
N SER A 50 9.59 10.62 -4.57
CA SER A 50 10.24 9.32 -4.49
C SER A 50 9.93 8.70 -3.14
N PHE A 51 8.98 7.76 -3.15
CA PHE A 51 8.43 7.14 -1.95
C PHE A 51 8.58 5.63 -1.98
N THR A 52 8.81 5.06 -0.80
CA THR A 52 8.73 3.62 -0.56
C THR A 52 7.65 3.33 0.48
N PHE A 53 6.60 2.62 0.07
CA PHE A 53 5.48 2.25 0.93
C PHE A 53 5.29 0.73 0.99
N THR A 54 5.26 0.16 2.20
CA THR A 54 5.06 -1.28 2.39
C THR A 54 3.66 -1.58 2.93
N ILE A 55 2.89 -2.38 2.20
CA ILE A 55 1.61 -2.93 2.65
C ILE A 55 1.86 -4.32 3.24
N CYS A 56 1.60 -4.41 4.54
CA CYS A 56 1.71 -5.62 5.34
C CYS A 56 0.32 -6.26 5.51
N PRO A 57 0.12 -7.53 5.11
CA PRO A 57 -1.11 -8.25 5.43
C PRO A 57 -1.29 -8.37 6.95
N ASP A 58 -2.54 -8.32 7.41
CA ASP A 58 -2.84 -8.52 8.83
C ASP A 58 -2.44 -9.95 9.29
N PRO A 59 -1.58 -10.06 10.33
CA PRO A 59 -1.05 -11.34 10.78
C PRO A 59 -2.10 -12.24 11.45
N LEU A 60 -3.23 -11.69 11.92
CA LEU A 60 -4.31 -12.45 12.57
C LEU A 60 -5.18 -13.20 11.56
N VAL A 61 -5.34 -12.62 10.36
CA VAL A 61 -6.08 -13.25 9.27
C VAL A 61 -5.16 -14.18 8.49
N GLY A 62 -3.86 -13.86 8.46
CA GLY A 62 -2.88 -14.52 7.60
C GLY A 62 -3.16 -14.22 6.12
N GLY A 63 -2.14 -14.28 5.28
CA GLY A 63 -2.35 -14.17 3.84
C GLY A 63 -1.23 -13.46 3.08
N GLN A 64 -1.60 -13.03 1.87
CA GLN A 64 -0.77 -12.30 0.92
C GLN A 64 -1.39 -10.92 0.72
N ALA A 65 -0.56 -9.92 0.41
CA ALA A 65 -1.01 -8.64 -0.07
C ALA A 65 -1.46 -8.78 -1.52
N GLN A 66 -2.63 -8.21 -1.86
CA GLN A 66 -3.08 -8.09 -3.24
C GLN A 66 -3.35 -6.62 -3.54
N LEU A 67 -2.71 -6.12 -4.58
CA LEU A 67 -2.96 -4.80 -5.15
C LEU A 67 -3.82 -5.00 -6.40
N ASP A 68 -5.09 -4.61 -6.32
CA ASP A 68 -6.00 -4.60 -7.46
C ASP A 68 -6.09 -3.18 -8.04
N PHE A 69 -5.39 -2.95 -9.15
CA PHE A 69 -5.33 -1.63 -9.76
C PHE A 69 -6.62 -1.31 -10.50
N ILE A 70 -7.44 -0.42 -9.93
CA ILE A 70 -8.65 0.08 -10.59
C ILE A 70 -8.29 1.13 -11.65
N THR A 71 -7.34 2.00 -11.33
CA THR A 71 -6.80 3.03 -12.23
C THR A 71 -5.28 3.07 -12.11
N PHE A 72 -4.60 3.19 -13.24
CA PHE A 72 -3.16 3.39 -13.29
C PHE A 72 -2.81 4.32 -14.45
N ASN A 73 -2.17 5.44 -14.15
CA ASN A 73 -1.73 6.41 -15.15
C ASN A 73 -0.59 7.26 -14.58
N ILE A 74 0.64 6.95 -14.98
CA ILE A 74 1.85 7.72 -14.67
C ILE A 74 2.58 8.07 -15.98
N GLN A 75 3.56 8.97 -15.95
CA GLN A 75 4.24 9.39 -17.18
C GLN A 75 5.00 8.23 -17.84
N GLN A 76 4.66 7.95 -19.10
CA GLN A 76 5.25 6.86 -19.88
C GLN A 76 6.77 7.04 -20.01
N ASN A 77 7.53 6.02 -19.60
CA ASN A 77 8.99 5.92 -19.67
C ASN A 77 9.77 7.02 -18.94
N ALA A 78 9.11 7.79 -18.06
CA ALA A 78 9.75 8.78 -17.21
C ALA A 78 9.47 8.46 -15.74
N ASP A 79 8.21 8.14 -15.42
CA ASP A 79 7.81 7.70 -14.09
C ASP A 79 7.76 6.19 -14.01
N PHE A 80 8.18 5.67 -12.86
CA PHE A 80 8.17 4.23 -12.60
C PHE A 80 7.57 3.92 -11.24
N MET A 81 6.79 2.85 -11.21
CA MET A 81 6.34 2.19 -9.99
C MET A 81 6.87 0.75 -9.99
N THR A 82 7.66 0.39 -9.00
CA THR A 82 8.19 -0.97 -8.84
C THR A 82 7.54 -1.65 -7.64
N ILE A 83 7.03 -2.86 -7.85
CA ILE A 83 6.36 -3.68 -6.83
C ILE A 83 7.27 -4.87 -6.51
N TYR A 84 7.55 -5.08 -5.23
CA TYR A 84 8.42 -6.13 -4.73
C TYR A 84 7.63 -7.18 -3.94
N ASN A 85 8.02 -8.44 -4.03
CA ASN A 85 7.45 -9.57 -3.28
C ASN A 85 8.11 -9.71 -1.91
N GLY A 86 7.95 -8.70 -1.05
CA GLY A 86 8.55 -8.71 0.27
C GLY A 86 8.41 -7.40 1.02
N PRO A 87 8.88 -7.35 2.27
CA PRO A 87 8.76 -6.19 3.15
C PRO A 87 9.58 -4.98 2.69
N ASP A 88 10.56 -5.16 1.80
CA ASP A 88 11.44 -4.10 1.32
C ASP A 88 11.96 -4.35 -0.11
N THR A 89 12.82 -3.45 -0.58
CA THR A 89 13.33 -3.36 -1.96
C THR A 89 14.43 -4.37 -2.30
N THR A 90 14.82 -5.23 -1.35
CA THR A 90 15.85 -6.27 -1.56
C THR A 90 15.25 -7.59 -2.05
N TYR A 91 13.92 -7.71 -2.06
CA TYR A 91 13.17 -8.87 -2.49
C TYR A 91 12.92 -8.89 -4.01
N ASP A 92 12.37 -9.99 -4.52
CA ASP A 92 12.10 -10.15 -5.96
C ASP A 92 11.14 -9.08 -6.50
N VAL A 93 11.48 -8.50 -7.66
CA VAL A 93 10.60 -7.58 -8.38
C VAL A 93 9.47 -8.38 -9.05
N LEU A 94 8.22 -8.01 -8.74
CA LEU A 94 7.03 -8.57 -9.38
C LEU A 94 6.65 -7.79 -10.63
N ALA A 95 6.78 -6.45 -10.58
CA ALA A 95 6.44 -5.59 -11.70
C ALA A 95 7.23 -4.29 -11.63
N THR A 96 7.59 -3.76 -12.80
CA THR A 96 7.99 -2.37 -13.01
C THR A 96 7.02 -1.76 -14.01
N LEU A 97 6.27 -0.77 -13.56
CA LEU A 97 5.13 -0.19 -14.27
C LEU A 97 5.44 1.24 -14.69
N THR A 98 4.93 1.63 -15.85
CA THR A 98 5.02 2.98 -16.39
C THR A 98 3.90 3.22 -17.40
N GLY A 99 3.57 4.49 -17.69
CA GLY A 99 2.50 4.85 -18.61
C GLY A 99 1.10 4.59 -18.04
N SER A 100 0.18 4.24 -18.93
CA SER A 100 -1.25 4.09 -18.60
C SER A 100 -1.79 2.68 -18.81
N ILE A 101 -0.92 1.68 -19.00
CA ILE A 101 -1.34 0.29 -19.11
C ILE A 101 -1.61 -0.22 -17.69
N ASN A 102 -2.87 -0.51 -17.39
CA ASN A 102 -3.27 -1.03 -16.10
C ASN A 102 -2.79 -2.50 -15.96
N PRO A 103 -2.00 -2.84 -14.92
CA PRO A 103 -1.49 -4.20 -14.70
C PRO A 103 -2.55 -5.19 -14.19
N GLY A 104 -3.73 -4.72 -13.77
CA GLY A 104 -4.71 -5.53 -13.05
C GLY A 104 -4.23 -5.90 -11.65
N ALA A 105 -4.55 -7.11 -11.21
CA ALA A 105 -4.19 -7.56 -9.86
C ALA A 105 -2.75 -8.08 -9.77
N VAL A 106 -1.98 -7.59 -8.80
CA VAL A 106 -0.65 -8.07 -8.42
C VAL A 106 -0.71 -8.66 -7.00
N THR A 107 -0.24 -9.89 -6.82
CA THR A 107 -0.25 -10.58 -5.51
C THR A 107 1.18 -10.79 -5.01
N ALA A 108 1.41 -10.50 -3.73
CA ALA A 108 2.71 -10.55 -3.07
C ALA A 108 2.58 -11.08 -1.63
N SER A 109 3.62 -11.69 -1.08
CA SER A 109 3.65 -12.09 0.35
C SER A 109 3.55 -10.88 1.28
N PHE A 110 4.29 -9.82 0.96
CA PHE A 110 4.18 -8.44 1.40
C PHE A 110 4.34 -7.57 0.16
N ALA A 111 3.68 -6.42 0.09
CA ALA A 111 3.80 -5.53 -1.07
C ALA A 111 4.58 -4.26 -0.69
N SER A 112 5.91 -4.28 -0.90
CA SER A 112 6.70 -3.05 -0.92
C SER A 112 6.58 -2.41 -2.29
N ILE A 113 6.16 -1.15 -2.31
CA ILE A 113 5.92 -0.35 -3.52
C ILE A 113 6.91 0.79 -3.48
N ILE A 114 7.73 0.92 -4.51
CA ILE A 114 8.48 2.16 -4.77
C ILE A 114 7.75 2.90 -5.88
N GLY A 115 7.34 4.13 -5.60
CA GLY A 115 6.79 5.04 -6.59
C GLY A 115 7.66 6.28 -6.58
N GLY A 116 8.35 6.54 -7.69
CA GLY A 116 9.21 7.71 -7.72
C GLY A 116 9.93 8.00 -9.02
N GLN A 117 10.13 9.29 -9.25
CA GLN A 117 10.98 9.87 -10.28
C GLN A 117 12.47 9.75 -9.89
N PRO A 118 13.36 9.50 -10.86
CA PRO A 118 14.46 10.40 -11.13
C PRO A 118 13.97 11.41 -12.16
N ASN A 119 13.72 12.66 -11.75
CA ASN A 119 13.55 13.77 -12.69
C ASN A 119 14.94 14.36 -12.97
N PRO A 120 15.50 14.29 -14.19
CA PRO A 120 16.66 15.07 -14.56
C PRO A 120 16.29 16.17 -15.57
N GLY A 121 15.17 16.88 -15.40
CA GLY A 121 14.87 18.08 -16.18
C GLY A 121 14.47 17.86 -17.65
#